data_AF-A0A920CJ21-F1
#
_entry.id   AF-A0A920CJ21-F1
#
_cell.length_a   1.000
_cell.length_b   1.000
_cell.length_c   1.000
_cell.angle_alpha   90.00
_cell.angle_beta   90.00
_cell.angle_gamma   90.00
#
_symmetry.space_group_name_H-M   'P 1'
#
loop_
_entity.id
_entity.type
_entity.pdbx_description
1 polymer ?
#
loop_
_entity_poly.entity_id
_entity_poly.type
_entity_poly.pdbx_seq_one_letter_code
_entity_poly.pdbx_strand_id
1 'polypeptide(L)'
;MELTDNSCGMGTKPGSDCVIFMSAYKSSYFTKKIFLLLKKEQKAQDLLNKHHVSSIMTNDRLLTPEGILKIQTSYNVYNQRTFFEFELYNQNDDIEDYDKFIEETKWCLSLIHSVEMLLDPSNFEASLFINMDSFLVFISDKKFQVDPLVFFMNEVMFICFELIDFDSGEPIRKENIYGRANNYNITPISKIKFFGSDEVLINNKRIPDIIFENVNSLLEKITRGRLILDKTSYLHNLLVITDSISNVTTYFQSVLGEKISNIKLDNISTKDTYDYYSQEYLGAVIIVNNEHRSEVLWDVQVLEILKMYILLNQIVSYDLTLDLKRTLDEKMYIDQLLLMSRAPIITTKAIKNIQLTESFEKFKESINFKISYLNMYSERRKNRNALLLNVLLYVISFIGSVGTFQILQEEFNLSFKISFIVLTSIFFVLGVLWISLERKK
;
A
#
# COMPACT_ATOMS: atom_id res chain seq x y z
N MET A 1 -29.21 2.00 -9.62
CA MET A 1 -29.73 2.01 -8.24
C MET A 1 -29.26 3.32 -7.58
N GLU A 2 -30.15 4.08 -6.93
CA GLU A 2 -29.75 5.27 -6.16
C GLU A 2 -29.28 4.78 -4.78
N LEU A 3 -28.06 5.15 -4.35
CA LEU A 3 -27.53 4.77 -3.04
C LEU A 3 -28.24 5.61 -1.96
N THR A 4 -29.44 5.21 -1.57
CA THR A 4 -30.10 5.70 -0.36
C THR A 4 -30.30 4.49 0.57
N ASP A 5 -29.60 4.53 1.70
CA ASP A 5 -29.46 3.52 2.76
C ASP A 5 -28.59 2.29 2.45
N ASN A 6 -27.36 2.32 2.99
CA ASN A 6 -26.33 1.29 2.87
C ASN A 6 -26.16 0.52 4.19
N SER A 7 -26.72 -0.68 4.27
CA SER A 7 -26.35 -1.66 5.30
C SER A 7 -25.44 -2.73 4.67
N CYS A 8 -24.18 -2.39 4.43
CA CYS A 8 -23.13 -3.39 4.62
C CYS A 8 -22.92 -3.53 6.13
N GLY A 9 -22.70 -4.76 6.61
CA GLY A 9 -22.67 -5.11 8.04
C GLY A 9 -21.70 -4.33 8.94
N MET A 10 -20.90 -3.41 8.39
CA MET A 10 -20.02 -2.52 9.13
C MET A 10 -20.78 -1.39 9.83
N GLY A 11 -21.20 -1.64 11.08
CA GLY A 11 -21.34 -0.60 12.11
C GLY A 11 -22.24 0.61 11.83
N THR A 12 -23.21 0.49 10.91
CA THR A 12 -24.17 1.58 10.60
C THR A 12 -25.34 1.68 11.57
N LYS A 13 -25.44 0.78 12.56
CA LYS A 13 -26.49 0.82 13.57
C LYS A 13 -26.29 2.03 14.51
N PRO A 14 -27.33 2.86 14.72
CA PRO A 14 -27.29 3.92 15.73
C PRO A 14 -27.06 3.32 17.14
N GLY A 15 -26.20 3.92 17.95
CA GLY A 15 -25.95 3.46 19.32
C GLY A 15 -24.91 2.34 19.48
N SER A 16 -24.33 1.82 18.40
CA SER A 16 -23.26 0.81 18.44
C SER A 16 -21.93 1.40 18.00
N ASP A 17 -20.84 1.02 18.66
CA ASP A 17 -19.49 1.34 18.16
C ASP A 17 -19.20 0.56 16.87
N CYS A 18 -18.40 1.16 15.98
CA CYS A 18 -17.79 0.45 14.86
C CYS A 18 -16.28 0.51 15.01
N VAL A 19 -15.63 -0.65 14.99
CA VAL A 19 -14.18 -0.77 15.10
C VAL A 19 -13.66 -1.51 13.88
N ILE A 20 -12.88 -0.79 13.06
CA ILE A 20 -12.33 -1.31 11.81
C ILE A 20 -10.83 -1.49 11.97
N PHE A 21 -10.39 -2.72 11.74
CA PHE A 21 -8.99 -3.09 11.71
C PHE A 21 -8.47 -2.96 10.29
N MET A 22 -7.44 -2.14 10.08
CA MET A 22 -6.91 -1.81 8.76
C MET A 22 -5.46 -2.22 8.63
N SER A 23 -5.10 -2.78 7.48
CA SER A 23 -3.74 -3.17 7.14
C SER A 23 -3.43 -2.82 5.70
N ALA A 24 -2.27 -2.21 5.46
CA ALA A 24 -1.81 -1.85 4.12
C ALA A 24 -0.55 -2.65 3.79
N TYR A 25 -0.49 -3.22 2.59
CA TYR A 25 0.61 -4.03 2.09
C TYR A 25 1.10 -3.47 0.75
N LYS A 26 2.40 -3.17 0.65
CA LYS A 26 2.98 -2.70 -0.61
C LYS A 26 3.12 -3.90 -1.55
N SER A 27 2.45 -3.85 -2.70
CA SER A 27 2.64 -4.84 -3.75
C SER A 27 3.76 -4.40 -4.69
N SER A 28 4.67 -5.31 -5.02
CA SER A 28 5.53 -5.14 -6.19
C SER A 28 4.69 -5.37 -7.44
N TYR A 29 4.57 -4.36 -8.30
CA TYR A 29 3.97 -4.47 -9.64
C TYR A 29 2.49 -4.91 -9.71
N PHE A 30 1.56 -4.08 -9.20
CA PHE A 30 0.18 -4.16 -9.66
C PHE A 30 0.09 -3.53 -11.06
N THR A 31 -0.11 -4.32 -12.11
CA THR A 31 -0.23 -3.79 -13.48
C THR A 31 -1.69 -3.71 -13.90
N LYS A 32 -2.06 -2.64 -14.61
CA LYS A 32 -3.37 -2.48 -15.30
C LYS A 32 -3.76 -3.66 -16.22
N LYS A 33 -2.86 -4.63 -16.43
CA LYS A 33 -3.08 -5.86 -17.21
C LYS A 33 -3.86 -6.95 -16.46
N ILE A 34 -4.02 -6.89 -15.13
CA ILE A 34 -4.89 -7.82 -14.37
C ILE A 34 -6.33 -7.77 -14.91
N PHE A 35 -6.82 -6.57 -15.23
CA PHE A 35 -8.14 -6.34 -15.83
C PHE A 35 -8.34 -7.02 -17.19
N LEU A 36 -7.26 -7.29 -17.94
CA LEU A 36 -7.33 -8.01 -19.22
C LEU A 36 -7.37 -9.53 -19.03
N LEU A 37 -6.84 -10.04 -17.92
CA LEU A 37 -6.78 -11.47 -17.62
C LEU A 37 -8.07 -11.98 -17.00
N LEU A 38 -8.75 -11.17 -16.20
CA LEU A 38 -10.10 -11.43 -15.69
C LEU A 38 -11.17 -11.54 -16.79
N LYS A 39 -10.85 -11.17 -18.04
CA LYS A 39 -11.80 -11.22 -19.18
C LYS A 39 -12.04 -12.62 -19.73
N LYS A 40 -11.28 -13.62 -19.30
CA LYS A 40 -11.41 -14.99 -19.75
C LYS A 40 -11.70 -15.88 -18.55
N GLU A 41 -12.61 -16.84 -18.73
CA GLU A 41 -12.62 -18.15 -18.08
C GLU A 41 -13.73 -18.43 -17.05
N GLN A 42 -14.59 -19.39 -17.41
CA GLN A 42 -15.33 -20.27 -16.49
C GLN A 42 -14.47 -20.82 -15.33
N LYS A 43 -13.14 -20.93 -15.50
CA LYS A 43 -12.21 -21.35 -14.43
C LYS A 43 -12.04 -20.32 -13.31
N ALA A 44 -12.32 -19.04 -13.54
CA ALA A 44 -12.19 -18.02 -12.52
C ALA A 44 -13.28 -18.17 -11.44
N GLN A 45 -14.48 -18.62 -11.82
CA GLN A 45 -15.63 -18.81 -10.94
C GLN A 45 -15.37 -19.92 -9.91
N ASP A 46 -14.89 -21.08 -10.34
CA ASP A 46 -14.48 -22.18 -9.44
C ASP A 46 -13.37 -21.76 -8.47
N LEU A 47 -12.48 -20.88 -8.92
CA LEU A 47 -11.39 -20.36 -8.10
C LEU A 47 -11.91 -19.42 -7.00
N LEU A 48 -12.98 -18.65 -7.24
CA LEU A 48 -13.59 -17.79 -6.22
C LEU A 48 -14.08 -18.61 -5.02
N ASN A 49 -14.91 -19.62 -5.28
CA ASN A 49 -15.42 -20.54 -4.26
C ASN A 49 -14.29 -21.22 -3.48
N LYS A 50 -13.25 -21.68 -4.18
CA LYS A 50 -12.08 -22.33 -3.55
C LYS A 50 -11.31 -21.42 -2.60
N HIS A 51 -11.34 -20.11 -2.82
CA HIS A 51 -10.66 -19.12 -1.98
C HIS A 51 -11.64 -18.34 -1.10
N HIS A 52 -12.89 -18.78 -0.95
CA HIS A 52 -13.88 -18.10 -0.10
C HIS A 52 -14.03 -16.61 -0.48
N VAL A 53 -14.21 -16.35 -1.77
CA VAL A 53 -14.43 -15.02 -2.35
C VAL A 53 -15.81 -15.00 -2.98
N SER A 54 -16.68 -14.10 -2.53
CA SER A 54 -18.04 -13.96 -3.06
C SER A 54 -18.05 -13.17 -4.36
N SER A 55 -17.20 -12.15 -4.50
CA SER A 55 -17.07 -11.43 -5.76
C SER A 55 -15.76 -10.65 -5.90
N ILE A 56 -15.41 -10.33 -7.15
CA ILE A 56 -14.33 -9.42 -7.50
C ILE A 56 -14.89 -8.31 -8.37
N MET A 57 -14.79 -7.06 -7.92
CA MET A 57 -15.22 -5.89 -8.67
C MET A 57 -14.04 -5.15 -9.30
N THR A 58 -14.17 -4.81 -10.57
CA THR A 58 -13.28 -3.92 -11.33
C THR A 58 -14.06 -2.69 -11.80
N ASN A 59 -13.37 -1.71 -12.40
CA ASN A 59 -14.01 -0.46 -12.85
C ASN A 59 -15.19 -0.68 -13.82
N ASP A 60 -15.20 -1.80 -14.56
CA ASP A 60 -16.19 -2.10 -15.60
C ASP A 60 -16.95 -3.42 -15.38
N ARG A 61 -16.65 -4.21 -14.34
CA ARG A 61 -17.17 -5.59 -14.19
C ARG A 61 -17.30 -6.02 -12.73
N LEU A 62 -18.28 -6.88 -12.46
CA LEU A 62 -18.39 -7.69 -11.25
C LEU A 62 -18.25 -9.15 -11.66
N LEU A 63 -17.27 -9.87 -11.12
CA LEU A 63 -17.12 -11.30 -11.28
C LEU A 63 -17.64 -12.00 -10.03
N THR A 64 -18.57 -12.93 -10.18
CA THR A 64 -19.13 -13.77 -9.11
C THR A 64 -18.99 -15.25 -9.47
N PRO A 65 -19.20 -16.19 -8.53
CA PRO A 65 -19.28 -17.61 -8.83
C PRO A 65 -20.33 -17.98 -9.90
N GLU A 66 -21.42 -17.21 -9.98
CA GLU A 66 -22.58 -17.42 -10.85
C GLU A 66 -22.33 -16.84 -12.25
N GLY A 67 -21.54 -15.78 -12.36
CA GLY A 67 -21.37 -15.11 -13.65
C GLY A 67 -20.57 -13.83 -13.62
N ILE A 68 -20.76 -13.03 -14.66
CA ILE A 68 -20.12 -11.72 -14.82
C ILE A 68 -21.22 -10.70 -15.07
N LEU A 69 -21.21 -9.61 -14.30
CA LEU A 69 -21.96 -8.40 -14.61
C LEU A 69 -21.02 -7.34 -15.16
N LYS A 70 -21.52 -6.53 -16.08
CA LYS A 70 -20.87 -5.29 -16.52
C LYS A 70 -21.34 -4.17 -15.60
N ILE A 71 -20.41 -3.29 -15.23
CA ILE A 71 -20.68 -2.14 -14.38
C ILE A 71 -20.45 -0.89 -15.22
N GLN A 72 -21.40 0.04 -15.16
CA GLN A 72 -21.22 1.40 -15.65
C GLN A 72 -21.27 2.35 -14.47
N THR A 73 -20.23 3.17 -14.34
CA THR A 73 -20.14 4.20 -13.30
C THR A 73 -20.14 5.57 -13.96
N SER A 74 -20.89 6.51 -13.39
CA SER A 74 -20.82 7.91 -13.80
C SER A 74 -20.91 8.82 -12.59
N TYR A 75 -19.92 9.69 -12.42
CA TYR A 75 -19.91 10.67 -11.35
C TYR A 75 -20.45 12.01 -11.86
N ASN A 76 -21.49 12.52 -11.19
CA ASN A 76 -22.04 13.84 -11.44
C ASN A 76 -21.42 14.85 -10.46
N VAL A 77 -20.47 15.62 -10.97
CA VAL A 77 -19.72 16.65 -10.21
C VAL A 77 -20.63 17.74 -9.64
N TYR A 78 -21.70 18.11 -10.34
CA TYR A 78 -22.62 19.19 -9.90
C TYR A 78 -23.45 18.77 -8.70
N ASN A 79 -23.94 17.52 -8.72
CA ASN A 79 -24.79 17.00 -7.67
C ASN A 79 -24.02 16.24 -6.59
N GLN A 80 -22.71 16.03 -6.78
CA GLN A 80 -21.86 15.20 -5.92
C GLN A 80 -22.46 13.80 -5.71
N ARG A 81 -22.87 13.16 -6.81
CA ARG A 81 -23.49 11.83 -6.79
C ARG A 81 -22.81 10.91 -7.77
N THR A 82 -22.56 9.67 -7.36
CA THR A 82 -22.09 8.61 -8.26
C THR A 82 -23.26 7.68 -8.61
N PHE A 83 -23.50 7.49 -9.90
CA PHE A 83 -24.51 6.58 -10.43
C PHE A 83 -23.85 5.27 -10.86
N PHE A 84 -24.55 4.17 -10.57
CA PHE A 84 -24.12 2.81 -10.88
C PHE A 84 -25.24 2.05 -11.57
N GLU A 85 -24.86 1.38 -12.66
CA GLU A 85 -25.73 0.50 -13.42
C GLU A 85 -25.04 -0.84 -13.62
N PHE A 86 -25.78 -1.91 -13.36
CA PHE A 86 -25.36 -3.28 -13.58
C PHE A 86 -26.10 -3.81 -14.81
N GLU A 87 -25.34 -4.33 -15.76
CA GLU A 87 -25.86 -4.96 -16.96
C GLU A 87 -25.36 -6.41 -17.00
N LEU A 88 -26.25 -7.33 -17.41
CA LEU A 88 -25.85 -8.72 -17.63
C LEU A 88 -24.80 -8.80 -18.74
N TYR A 89 -23.72 -9.54 -18.49
CA TYR A 89 -22.75 -9.82 -19.55
C TYR A 89 -23.28 -10.86 -20.55
N ASN A 90 -24.12 -11.79 -20.08
CA ASN A 90 -24.78 -12.82 -20.87
C ASN A 90 -26.30 -12.61 -20.84
N GLN A 91 -26.94 -12.50 -21.99
CA GLN A 91 -28.38 -12.18 -22.10
C GLN A 91 -29.32 -13.32 -21.66
N ASN A 92 -28.79 -14.51 -21.38
CA ASN A 92 -29.57 -15.68 -20.99
C ASN A 92 -29.74 -15.84 -19.47
N ASP A 93 -29.02 -15.05 -18.67
CA ASP A 93 -29.07 -15.12 -17.21
C ASP A 93 -30.15 -14.15 -16.69
N ASP A 94 -30.64 -14.35 -15.46
CA ASP A 94 -31.52 -13.38 -14.80
C ASP A 94 -30.69 -12.46 -13.89
N ILE A 95 -31.03 -11.17 -13.82
CA ILE A 95 -30.33 -10.23 -12.96
C ILE A 95 -30.65 -10.49 -11.48
N GLU A 96 -31.83 -11.03 -11.18
CA GLU A 96 -32.26 -11.38 -9.81
C GLU A 96 -31.34 -12.44 -9.18
N ASP A 97 -30.73 -13.31 -9.99
CA ASP A 97 -29.75 -14.31 -9.52
C ASP A 97 -28.48 -13.65 -8.92
N TYR A 98 -28.25 -12.36 -9.19
CA TYR A 98 -27.08 -11.61 -8.73
C TYR A 98 -27.38 -10.64 -7.58
N ASP A 99 -28.63 -10.51 -7.11
CA ASP A 99 -29.03 -9.51 -6.11
C ASP A 99 -28.18 -9.57 -4.85
N LYS A 100 -27.87 -10.78 -4.37
CA LYS A 100 -26.99 -10.99 -3.21
C LYS A 100 -25.61 -10.35 -3.44
N PHE A 101 -25.00 -10.58 -4.60
CA PHE A 101 -23.68 -10.06 -4.92
C PHE A 101 -23.71 -8.56 -5.13
N ILE A 102 -24.76 -8.03 -5.75
CA ILE A 102 -24.94 -6.58 -5.92
C ILE A 102 -25.01 -5.91 -4.54
N GLU A 103 -25.78 -6.48 -3.61
CA GLU A 103 -25.89 -5.98 -2.23
C GLU A 103 -24.54 -6.00 -1.50
N GLU A 104 -23.82 -7.13 -1.56
CA GLU A 104 -22.48 -7.28 -0.95
C GLU A 104 -21.43 -6.34 -1.55
N THR A 105 -21.65 -5.80 -2.75
CA THR A 105 -20.69 -4.91 -3.43
C THR A 105 -20.97 -3.41 -3.19
N LYS A 106 -22.08 -3.05 -2.51
CA LYS A 106 -22.45 -1.64 -2.26
C LYS A 106 -21.39 -0.86 -1.48
N TRP A 107 -20.66 -1.50 -0.57
CA TRP A 107 -19.58 -0.83 0.16
C TRP A 107 -18.47 -0.35 -0.78
N CYS A 108 -18.15 -1.12 -1.83
CA CYS A 108 -17.14 -0.73 -2.81
C CYS A 108 -17.53 0.57 -3.51
N LEU A 109 -18.82 0.70 -3.85
CA LEU A 109 -19.37 1.88 -4.53
C LEU A 109 -19.27 3.12 -3.62
N SER A 110 -19.55 2.95 -2.34
CA SER A 110 -19.45 4.00 -1.32
C SER A 110 -17.99 4.44 -1.12
N LEU A 111 -17.06 3.48 -1.05
CA LEU A 111 -15.64 3.79 -0.94
C LEU A 111 -15.12 4.50 -2.20
N ILE A 112 -15.50 4.06 -3.40
CA ILE A 112 -15.15 4.72 -4.67
C ILE A 112 -15.63 6.17 -4.64
N HIS A 113 -16.89 6.39 -4.25
CA HIS A 113 -17.46 7.73 -4.17
C HIS A 113 -16.65 8.62 -3.21
N SER A 114 -16.34 8.14 -2.00
CA SER A 114 -15.51 8.91 -1.05
C SER A 114 -14.08 9.14 -1.57
N VAL A 115 -13.48 8.18 -2.29
CA VAL A 115 -12.17 8.37 -2.94
C VAL A 115 -12.23 9.47 -4.00
N GLU A 116 -13.23 9.44 -4.89
CA GLU A 116 -13.44 10.47 -5.92
C GLU A 116 -13.73 11.85 -5.32
N MET A 117 -14.37 11.89 -4.15
CA MET A 117 -14.69 13.13 -3.46
C MET A 117 -13.53 13.74 -2.69
N LEU A 118 -12.72 12.90 -2.04
CA LEU A 118 -11.69 13.34 -1.08
C LEU A 118 -10.29 13.39 -1.67
N LEU A 119 -9.99 12.59 -2.69
CA LEU A 119 -8.64 12.44 -3.25
C LEU A 119 -8.58 12.94 -4.70
N ASP A 120 -7.38 13.34 -5.13
CA ASP A 120 -7.17 13.73 -6.54
C ASP A 120 -7.05 12.47 -7.41
N PRO A 121 -7.94 12.27 -8.40
CA PRO A 121 -7.93 11.09 -9.27
C PRO A 121 -6.69 11.01 -10.17
N SER A 122 -5.92 12.09 -10.31
CA SER A 122 -4.62 12.05 -11.00
C SER A 122 -3.54 11.29 -10.20
N ASN A 123 -3.71 11.18 -8.88
CA ASN A 123 -2.74 10.57 -7.98
C ASN A 123 -3.24 9.27 -7.34
N PHE A 124 -4.55 9.09 -7.21
CA PHE A 124 -5.17 7.95 -6.54
C PHE A 124 -6.21 7.28 -7.43
N GLU A 125 -6.00 5.99 -7.68
CA GLU A 125 -6.93 5.12 -8.37
C GLU A 125 -7.23 3.92 -7.47
N ALA A 126 -8.43 3.88 -6.88
CA ALA A 126 -8.94 2.67 -6.24
C ALA A 126 -9.35 1.70 -7.36
N SER A 127 -8.67 0.56 -7.44
CA SER A 127 -8.75 -0.36 -8.57
C SER A 127 -8.76 -1.77 -8.03
N LEU A 128 -9.74 -2.61 -8.40
CA LEU A 128 -9.93 -3.96 -7.87
C LEU A 128 -10.40 -4.01 -6.40
N PHE A 129 -11.60 -4.53 -6.20
CA PHE A 129 -12.21 -4.80 -4.91
C PHE A 129 -12.54 -6.29 -4.83
N ILE A 130 -12.34 -6.90 -3.67
CA ILE A 130 -12.50 -8.33 -3.45
C ILE A 130 -13.38 -8.49 -2.22
N ASN A 131 -14.57 -9.02 -2.44
CA ASN A 131 -15.49 -9.41 -1.39
C ASN A 131 -15.14 -10.83 -0.97
N MET A 132 -14.59 -10.96 0.23
CA MET A 132 -14.30 -12.26 0.82
C MET A 132 -15.45 -12.70 1.70
N ASP A 133 -15.75 -14.00 1.70
CA ASP A 133 -16.71 -14.56 2.64
C ASP A 133 -16.20 -14.36 4.06
N SER A 134 -17.14 -14.12 4.99
CA SER A 134 -16.82 -14.10 6.41
C SER A 134 -16.19 -15.42 6.85
N PHE A 135 -15.37 -15.39 7.89
CA PHE A 135 -14.78 -16.60 8.45
C PHE A 135 -14.57 -16.48 9.95
N LEU A 136 -14.39 -17.62 10.61
CA LEU A 136 -14.27 -17.71 12.06
C LEU A 136 -12.82 -17.85 12.47
N VAL A 137 -12.41 -17.09 13.46
CA VAL A 137 -11.10 -17.18 14.09
C VAL A 137 -11.23 -17.38 15.59
N PHE A 138 -10.26 -18.07 16.16
CA PHE A 138 -10.20 -18.37 17.58
C PHE A 138 -9.00 -17.66 18.18
N ILE A 139 -9.25 -16.70 19.07
CA ILE A 139 -8.22 -15.91 19.73
C ILE A 139 -8.37 -16.11 21.22
N SER A 140 -7.37 -16.74 21.82
CA SER A 140 -7.46 -17.27 23.19
C SER A 140 -8.69 -18.18 23.31
N ASP A 141 -9.57 -17.92 24.27
CA ASP A 141 -10.80 -18.72 24.51
C ASP A 141 -12.03 -18.15 23.81
N LYS A 142 -11.88 -17.11 22.98
CA LYS A 142 -12.99 -16.44 22.30
C LYS A 142 -13.02 -16.77 20.81
N LYS A 143 -14.24 -16.76 20.27
CA LYS A 143 -14.52 -16.99 18.86
C LYS A 143 -15.04 -15.69 18.24
N PHE A 144 -14.40 -15.27 17.16
CA PHE A 144 -14.79 -14.09 16.41
C PHE A 144 -15.11 -14.45 14.97
N GLN A 145 -16.17 -13.88 14.44
CA GLN A 145 -16.37 -13.75 13.00
C GLN A 145 -15.57 -12.56 12.50
N VAL A 146 -14.88 -12.76 11.39
CA VAL A 146 -14.14 -11.76 10.63
C VAL A 146 -14.94 -11.44 9.39
N ASP A 147 -15.25 -10.16 9.19
CA ASP A 147 -15.91 -9.63 7.99
C ASP A 147 -14.89 -8.80 7.19
N PRO A 148 -14.20 -9.41 6.21
CA PRO A 148 -13.11 -8.78 5.47
C PRO A 148 -13.59 -7.94 4.27
N LEU A 149 -12.92 -6.81 4.07
CA LEU A 149 -12.97 -6.00 2.86
C LEU A 149 -11.56 -5.82 2.32
N VAL A 150 -11.36 -6.14 1.05
CA VAL A 150 -10.04 -6.03 0.41
C VAL A 150 -10.16 -5.22 -0.86
N PHE A 151 -9.27 -4.25 -1.04
CA PHE A 151 -9.19 -3.47 -2.27
C PHE A 151 -7.77 -3.01 -2.52
N PHE A 152 -7.48 -2.58 -3.75
CA PHE A 152 -6.21 -1.93 -4.06
C PHE A 152 -6.43 -0.46 -4.35
N MET A 153 -5.49 0.36 -3.88
CA MET A 153 -5.36 1.74 -4.32
C MET A 153 -3.93 1.93 -4.81
N ASN A 154 -3.80 2.26 -6.09
CA ASN A 154 -2.52 2.24 -6.82
C ASN A 154 -1.80 0.88 -6.68
N GLU A 155 -0.64 0.85 -6.04
CA GLU A 155 0.19 -0.35 -5.83
C GLU A 155 0.08 -0.91 -4.40
N VAL A 156 -0.89 -0.47 -3.61
CA VAL A 156 -1.04 -0.87 -2.21
C VAL A 156 -2.34 -1.64 -2.06
N MET A 157 -2.25 -2.85 -1.50
CA MET A 157 -3.41 -3.62 -1.09
C MET A 157 -3.81 -3.20 0.32
N PHE A 158 -5.08 -2.86 0.49
CA PHE A 158 -5.69 -2.56 1.78
C PHE A 158 -6.59 -3.71 2.18
N ILE A 159 -6.41 -4.17 3.41
CA ILE A 159 -7.25 -5.15 4.08
C ILE A 159 -7.90 -4.44 5.26
N CYS A 160 -9.21 -4.27 5.21
CA CYS A 160 -10.03 -3.77 6.30
C CYS A 160 -10.89 -4.92 6.81
N PHE A 161 -11.13 -5.03 8.11
CA PHE A 161 -12.08 -6.01 8.63
C PHE A 161 -12.72 -5.54 9.93
N GLU A 162 -13.94 -5.99 10.15
CA GLU A 162 -14.64 -5.91 11.43
C GLU A 162 -14.55 -7.26 12.15
N LEU A 163 -14.60 -7.20 13.48
CA LEU A 163 -14.70 -8.38 14.34
C LEU A 163 -16.02 -8.39 15.06
N ILE A 164 -16.73 -9.50 14.94
CA ILE A 164 -18.01 -9.75 15.60
C ILE A 164 -17.80 -10.92 16.56
N ASP A 165 -18.14 -10.72 17.83
CA ASP A 165 -18.12 -11.80 18.82
C ASP A 165 -19.16 -12.85 18.40
N PHE A 166 -18.71 -14.08 18.13
CA PHE A 166 -19.56 -15.07 17.49
C PHE A 166 -20.71 -15.56 18.38
N ASP A 167 -20.50 -15.54 19.70
CA ASP A 167 -21.48 -16.06 20.65
C ASP A 167 -22.56 -15.02 20.93
N SER A 168 -22.20 -13.74 21.01
CA SER A 168 -23.14 -12.63 21.22
C SER A 168 -23.73 -12.05 19.94
N GLY A 169 -23.05 -12.20 18.80
CA GLY A 169 -23.40 -11.55 17.53
C GLY A 169 -23.15 -10.03 17.51
N GLU A 170 -22.47 -9.50 18.53
CA GLU A 170 -22.21 -8.07 18.67
C GLU A 170 -20.81 -7.71 18.14
N PRO A 171 -20.65 -6.58 17.42
CA PRO A 171 -19.35 -6.06 17.04
C PRO A 171 -18.47 -5.76 18.25
N ILE A 172 -17.15 -5.85 18.05
CA ILE A 172 -16.16 -5.40 19.03
C ILE A 172 -16.36 -3.91 19.34
N ARG A 173 -16.43 -3.57 20.63
CA ARG A 173 -16.62 -2.19 21.09
C ARG A 173 -15.29 -1.47 21.27
N LYS A 174 -15.34 -0.14 21.32
CA LYS A 174 -14.13 0.69 21.53
C LYS A 174 -13.43 0.41 22.86
N GLU A 175 -14.17 -0.07 23.86
CA GLU A 175 -13.61 -0.45 25.16
C GLU A 175 -12.87 -1.80 25.14
N ASN A 176 -12.90 -2.53 24.03
CA ASN A 176 -12.28 -3.85 23.92
C ASN A 176 -10.94 -3.83 23.18
N ILE A 177 -10.43 -2.67 22.75
CA ILE A 177 -9.19 -2.55 21.96
C ILE A 177 -8.04 -1.84 22.68
N TYR A 178 -8.06 -1.83 24.02
CA TYR A 178 -7.01 -1.17 24.80
C TYR A 178 -5.67 -1.90 24.77
N GLY A 179 -4.62 -1.14 24.48
CA GLY A 179 -3.24 -1.60 24.47
C GLY A 179 -2.91 -2.62 23.38
N ARG A 180 -1.63 -3.00 23.33
CA ARG A 180 -1.09 -3.90 22.29
C ARG A 180 -1.72 -5.30 22.32
N ALA A 181 -2.11 -5.79 23.49
CA ALA A 181 -2.68 -7.14 23.66
C ALA A 181 -4.05 -7.30 22.99
N ASN A 182 -4.82 -6.20 22.87
CA ASN A 182 -6.14 -6.19 22.25
C ASN A 182 -6.14 -5.53 20.86
N ASN A 183 -4.97 -5.40 20.24
CA ASN A 183 -4.88 -5.01 18.84
C ASN A 183 -4.91 -6.26 17.95
N TYR A 184 -6.11 -6.63 17.50
CA TYR A 184 -6.33 -7.84 16.72
C TYR A 184 -5.71 -7.82 15.30
N ASN A 185 -5.17 -6.69 14.83
CA ASN A 185 -4.31 -6.69 13.64
C ASN A 185 -2.99 -7.47 13.85
N ILE A 186 -2.50 -7.51 15.10
CA ILE A 186 -1.18 -8.07 15.44
C ILE A 186 -1.25 -9.33 16.30
N THR A 187 -2.42 -9.64 16.87
CA THR A 187 -2.62 -10.84 17.66
C THR A 187 -2.73 -12.08 16.76
N PRO A 188 -1.88 -13.11 16.95
CA PRO A 188 -2.01 -14.35 16.20
C PRO A 188 -3.25 -15.12 16.66
N ILE A 189 -3.89 -15.80 15.71
CA ILE A 189 -5.00 -16.71 16.02
C ILE A 189 -4.47 -18.07 16.46
N SER A 190 -5.35 -18.93 16.96
CA SER A 190 -5.05 -20.33 17.29
C SER A 190 -5.67 -21.30 16.29
N LYS A 191 -6.86 -20.97 15.78
CA LYS A 191 -7.62 -21.77 14.82
C LYS A 191 -8.40 -20.87 13.87
N ILE A 192 -8.72 -21.39 12.70
CA ILE A 192 -9.59 -20.78 11.68
C ILE A 192 -10.62 -21.79 11.17
N LYS A 193 -11.82 -21.32 10.83
CA LYS A 193 -12.86 -22.09 10.16
C LYS A 193 -13.59 -21.20 9.15
N PHE A 194 -13.64 -21.62 7.89
CA PHE A 194 -14.47 -20.98 6.88
C PHE A 194 -15.92 -21.47 7.00
N PHE A 195 -16.89 -20.59 6.76
CA PHE A 195 -18.30 -21.02 6.72
C PHE A 195 -18.53 -22.00 5.56
N GLY A 196 -19.40 -22.99 5.77
CA GLY A 196 -19.63 -24.09 4.82
C GLY A 196 -18.58 -25.20 4.82
N SER A 197 -17.45 -25.05 5.54
CA SER A 197 -16.51 -26.14 5.81
C SER A 197 -16.74 -26.74 7.19
N ASP A 198 -16.62 -28.06 7.32
CA ASP A 198 -16.62 -28.74 8.62
C ASP A 198 -15.24 -28.70 9.31
N GLU A 199 -14.19 -28.38 8.57
CA GLU A 199 -12.82 -28.44 9.04
C GLU A 199 -12.45 -27.20 9.87
N VAL A 200 -11.81 -27.44 11.02
CA VAL A 200 -11.19 -26.40 11.84
C VAL A 200 -9.68 -26.56 11.74
N LEU A 201 -9.02 -25.56 11.16
CA LEU A 201 -7.59 -25.60 10.90
C LEU A 201 -6.84 -24.91 12.04
N ILE A 202 -5.75 -25.52 12.52
CA ILE A 202 -4.81 -24.86 13.44
C ILE A 202 -3.99 -23.86 12.63
N ASN A 203 -3.90 -22.63 13.11
CA ASN A 203 -3.17 -21.56 12.44
C ASN A 203 -2.60 -20.60 13.49
N ASN A 204 -1.39 -20.08 13.29
CA ASN A 204 -0.70 -19.16 14.19
C ASN A 204 -0.41 -17.79 13.56
N LYS A 205 -1.03 -17.50 12.41
CA LYS A 205 -0.88 -16.23 11.68
C LYS A 205 -1.84 -15.17 12.22
N ARG A 206 -1.58 -13.92 11.85
CA ARG A 206 -2.46 -12.77 12.12
C ARG A 206 -3.60 -12.75 11.09
N ILE A 207 -4.75 -12.19 11.45
CA ILE A 207 -5.90 -12.08 10.54
C ILE A 207 -5.54 -11.41 9.20
N PRO A 208 -4.86 -10.23 9.18
CA PRO A 208 -4.45 -9.60 7.93
C PRO A 208 -3.57 -10.48 7.05
N ASP A 209 -2.73 -11.32 7.65
CA ASP A 209 -1.80 -12.18 6.92
C ASP A 209 -2.52 -13.35 6.25
N ILE A 210 -3.56 -13.89 6.89
CA ILE A 210 -4.39 -14.95 6.34
C ILE A 210 -5.16 -14.42 5.13
N ILE A 211 -5.78 -13.23 5.28
CA ILE A 211 -6.49 -12.56 4.19
C ILE A 211 -5.52 -12.27 3.04
N PHE A 212 -4.35 -11.69 3.34
CA PHE A 212 -3.30 -11.39 2.36
C PHE A 212 -2.90 -12.64 1.56
N GLU A 213 -2.57 -13.74 2.23
CA GLU A 213 -2.11 -14.96 1.57
C GLU A 213 -3.20 -15.61 0.71
N ASN A 214 -4.45 -15.59 1.18
CA ASN A 214 -5.57 -16.13 0.45
C ASN A 214 -5.83 -15.32 -0.85
N VAL A 215 -5.87 -13.98 -0.73
CA VAL A 215 -6.02 -13.09 -1.88
C VAL A 215 -4.83 -13.19 -2.83
N ASN A 216 -3.60 -13.23 -2.31
CA ASN A 216 -2.41 -13.38 -3.14
C ASN A 216 -2.44 -14.70 -3.92
N SER A 217 -2.82 -15.82 -3.27
CA SER A 217 -2.95 -17.12 -3.94
C SER A 217 -4.02 -17.12 -5.03
N LEU A 218 -5.16 -16.45 -4.78
CA LEU A 218 -6.21 -16.27 -5.77
C LEU A 218 -5.72 -15.48 -6.99
N LEU A 219 -5.10 -14.32 -6.75
CA LEU A 219 -4.60 -13.46 -7.81
C LEU A 219 -3.46 -14.11 -8.60
N GLU A 220 -2.57 -14.85 -7.93
CA GLU A 220 -1.53 -15.63 -8.59
C GLU A 220 -2.15 -16.65 -9.57
N LYS A 221 -3.19 -17.37 -9.14
CA LYS A 221 -3.88 -18.36 -9.98
C LYS A 221 -4.63 -17.72 -11.14
N ILE A 222 -5.39 -16.65 -10.88
CA ILE A 222 -6.12 -15.89 -11.92
C ILE A 222 -5.14 -15.31 -12.95
N THR A 223 -4.00 -14.80 -12.50
CA THR A 223 -3.00 -14.18 -13.38
C THR A 223 -1.99 -15.17 -13.98
N ARG A 224 -2.09 -16.46 -13.64
CA ARG A 224 -1.17 -17.55 -14.06
C ARG A 224 0.29 -17.27 -13.66
N GLY A 225 0.50 -16.87 -12.42
CA GLY A 225 1.81 -16.58 -11.84
C GLY A 225 2.44 -15.27 -12.29
N ARG A 226 1.70 -14.40 -12.99
CA ARG A 226 2.22 -13.09 -13.44
C ARG A 226 2.18 -12.03 -12.36
N LEU A 227 1.29 -12.18 -11.38
CA LEU A 227 1.22 -11.34 -10.20
C LEU A 227 1.55 -12.20 -8.97
N ILE A 228 2.56 -11.78 -8.23
CA ILE A 228 2.88 -12.31 -6.91
C ILE A 228 3.09 -11.09 -6.03
N LEU A 229 2.22 -10.90 -5.05
CA LEU A 229 2.34 -9.81 -4.09
C LEU A 229 3.47 -10.15 -3.12
N ASP A 230 4.38 -9.20 -2.93
CA ASP A 230 5.44 -9.30 -1.91
C ASP A 230 4.95 -8.67 -0.59
N LYS A 231 5.37 -9.23 0.55
CA LYS A 231 4.97 -8.80 1.91
C LYS A 231 6.06 -7.98 2.59
N THR A 232 6.98 -7.39 1.82
CA THR A 232 8.19 -6.74 2.33
C THR A 232 7.95 -5.49 3.17
N SER A 233 6.80 -4.82 3.02
CA SER A 233 6.42 -3.72 3.90
C SER A 233 4.91 -3.70 4.14
N TYR A 234 4.53 -3.56 5.41
CA TYR A 234 3.14 -3.46 5.83
C TYR A 234 2.98 -2.46 6.98
N LEU A 235 1.77 -1.93 7.11
CA LEU A 235 1.38 -0.98 8.16
C LEU A 235 -0.01 -1.37 8.68
N HIS A 236 -0.21 -1.28 9.99
CA HIS A 236 -1.50 -1.52 10.64
C HIS A 236 -2.07 -0.22 11.19
N ASN A 237 -3.39 -0.11 11.21
CA ASN A 237 -4.12 1.03 11.72
C ASN A 237 -5.48 0.58 12.29
N LEU A 238 -6.08 1.41 13.14
CA LEU A 238 -7.40 1.21 13.72
C LEU A 238 -8.25 2.43 13.42
N LEU A 239 -9.51 2.21 13.03
CA LEU A 239 -10.51 3.26 12.94
C LEU A 239 -11.66 2.93 13.89
N VAL A 240 -12.02 3.87 14.74
CA VAL A 240 -13.15 3.74 15.66
C VAL A 240 -14.18 4.83 15.37
N ILE A 241 -15.43 4.43 15.22
CA ILE A 241 -16.58 5.32 15.09
C ILE A 241 -17.51 5.05 16.26
N THR A 242 -17.82 6.10 17.01
CA THR A 242 -18.61 5.99 18.24
C THR A 242 -19.46 7.23 18.45
N ASP A 243 -20.42 7.15 19.36
CA ASP A 243 -21.30 8.26 19.71
C ASP A 243 -20.70 9.12 20.82
N SER A 244 -19.73 8.59 21.58
CA SER A 244 -19.09 9.37 22.65
C SER A 244 -17.72 8.85 23.03
N ILE A 245 -16.80 9.79 23.32
CA ILE A 245 -15.54 9.53 24.01
C ILE A 245 -15.41 10.60 25.09
N SER A 246 -15.28 10.17 26.36
CA SER A 246 -15.23 11.09 27.50
C SER A 246 -14.00 11.99 27.49
N ASN A 247 -12.83 11.42 27.20
CA ASN A 247 -11.58 12.15 27.00
C ASN A 247 -10.80 11.52 25.85
N VAL A 248 -10.72 12.23 24.72
CA VAL A 248 -10.08 11.74 23.50
C VAL A 248 -8.59 11.46 23.72
N THR A 249 -7.87 12.32 24.44
CA THR A 249 -6.45 12.13 24.72
C THR A 249 -6.21 10.87 25.55
N THR A 250 -6.96 10.69 26.64
CA THR A 250 -6.86 9.49 27.49
C THR A 250 -7.24 8.24 26.71
N TYR A 251 -8.26 8.32 25.85
CA TYR A 251 -8.65 7.21 24.99
C TYR A 251 -7.53 6.80 24.03
N PHE A 252 -6.92 7.74 23.31
CA PHE A 252 -5.78 7.44 22.43
C PHE A 252 -4.60 6.83 23.21
N GLN A 253 -4.28 7.36 24.38
CA GLN A 253 -3.22 6.80 25.24
C GLN A 253 -3.54 5.37 25.68
N SER A 254 -4.79 5.08 26.01
CA SER A 254 -5.20 3.74 26.44
C SER A 254 -5.16 2.71 25.31
N VAL A 255 -5.50 3.10 24.08
CA VAL A 255 -5.47 2.21 22.91
C VAL A 255 -4.04 2.01 22.40
N LEU A 256 -3.28 3.08 22.23
CA LEU A 256 -1.93 3.03 21.70
C LEU A 256 -0.88 2.59 22.75
N GLY A 257 -1.19 2.72 24.04
CA GLY A 257 -0.36 2.34 25.18
C GLY A 257 0.34 3.52 25.86
N GLU A 258 0.64 3.34 27.15
CA GLU A 258 1.11 4.39 28.09
C GLU A 258 2.41 5.11 27.70
N LYS A 259 3.19 4.58 26.76
CA LYS A 259 4.48 5.18 26.35
C LYS A 259 4.35 6.45 25.53
N ILE A 260 3.15 6.80 25.06
CA ILE A 260 2.92 8.01 24.27
C ILE A 260 2.43 9.14 25.19
N SER A 261 3.38 9.77 25.87
CA SER A 261 3.12 10.99 26.65
C SER A 261 3.09 12.21 25.72
N ASN A 262 2.07 13.07 25.86
CA ASN A 262 1.85 14.32 25.10
C ASN A 262 1.33 14.18 23.65
N ILE A 263 0.28 13.38 23.44
CA ILE A 263 -0.43 13.38 22.16
C ILE A 263 -1.17 14.71 21.98
N LYS A 264 -0.78 15.49 20.98
CA LYS A 264 -1.54 16.66 20.55
C LYS A 264 -2.61 16.23 19.54
N LEU A 265 -3.86 16.24 19.97
CA LEU A 265 -5.02 15.91 19.14
C LEU A 265 -5.75 17.18 18.75
N ASP A 266 -5.83 17.43 17.45
CA ASP A 266 -6.64 18.50 16.88
C ASP A 266 -7.83 17.85 16.16
N ASN A 267 -9.02 18.45 16.28
CA ASN A 267 -10.18 18.02 15.50
C ASN A 267 -9.96 18.38 14.03
N ILE A 268 -9.86 17.36 13.19
CA ILE A 268 -9.61 17.46 11.75
C ILE A 268 -10.91 17.77 11.00
N SER A 269 -12.07 17.44 11.58
CA SER A 269 -13.37 17.64 10.95
C SER A 269 -13.56 19.07 10.45
N THR A 270 -14.34 19.19 9.37
CA THR A 270 -14.78 20.45 8.79
C THR A 270 -16.30 20.60 8.84
N LYS A 271 -17.01 19.62 9.40
CA LYS A 271 -18.47 19.56 9.49
C LYS A 271 -18.86 19.48 10.98
N ASP A 272 -20.00 20.07 11.34
CA ASP A 272 -20.54 20.00 12.71
C ASP A 272 -21.26 18.68 13.01
N THR A 273 -21.25 17.73 12.07
CA THR A 273 -21.94 16.44 12.17
C THR A 273 -21.11 15.35 12.86
N TYR A 274 -19.79 15.55 12.98
CA TYR A 274 -18.89 14.65 13.69
C TYR A 274 -17.57 15.36 14.05
N ASP A 275 -16.95 14.89 15.13
CA ASP A 275 -15.56 15.18 15.42
C ASP A 275 -14.66 14.06 14.90
N TYR A 276 -13.50 14.41 14.35
CA TYR A 276 -12.53 13.44 13.83
C TYR A 276 -11.14 13.77 14.33
N TYR A 277 -10.53 12.78 14.99
CA TYR A 277 -9.17 12.83 15.53
C TYR A 277 -8.35 11.70 14.92
N SER A 278 -7.11 12.00 14.54
CA SER A 278 -6.20 11.01 13.95
C SER A 278 -4.80 11.12 14.52
N GLN A 279 -4.14 9.96 14.63
CA GLN A 279 -2.73 9.73 14.95
C GLN A 279 -2.21 8.54 14.15
N GLU A 280 -0.90 8.26 14.18
CA GLU A 280 -0.23 7.29 13.29
C GLU A 280 -0.92 5.92 13.14
N TYR A 281 -1.48 5.38 14.23
CA TYR A 281 -2.06 4.03 14.25
C TYR A 281 -3.52 3.98 14.76
N LEU A 282 -4.15 5.15 14.94
CA LEU A 282 -5.54 5.25 15.39
C LEU A 282 -6.23 6.49 14.80
N GLY A 283 -7.38 6.27 14.18
CA GLY A 283 -8.40 7.27 13.91
C GLY A 283 -9.61 7.06 14.82
N ALA A 284 -10.18 8.15 15.33
CA ALA A 284 -11.39 8.12 16.12
C ALA A 284 -12.37 9.18 15.64
N VAL A 285 -13.63 8.78 15.48
CA VAL A 285 -14.74 9.62 15.07
C VAL A 285 -15.80 9.60 16.15
N ILE A 286 -16.25 10.78 16.55
CA ILE A 286 -17.37 10.97 17.47
C ILE A 286 -18.54 11.52 16.66
N ILE A 287 -19.59 10.72 16.47
CA ILE A 287 -20.77 11.09 15.68
C ILE A 287 -21.66 12.03 16.50
N VAL A 288 -21.98 13.20 15.93
CA VAL A 288 -22.92 14.17 16.50
C VAL A 288 -24.30 14.02 15.86
N ASN A 289 -24.36 13.81 14.54
CA ASN A 289 -25.59 13.50 13.82
C ASN A 289 -25.53 12.09 13.20
N ASN A 290 -26.37 11.19 13.71
CA ASN A 290 -26.44 9.79 13.26
C ASN A 290 -26.94 9.63 11.80
N GLU A 291 -27.64 10.60 11.23
CA GLU A 291 -28.10 10.54 9.83
C GLU A 291 -26.94 10.45 8.83
N HIS A 292 -25.78 11.00 9.17
CA HIS A 292 -24.60 10.99 8.30
C HIS A 292 -23.61 9.87 8.62
N ARG A 293 -23.94 8.94 9.53
CA ARG A 293 -22.99 7.93 10.03
C ARG A 293 -22.33 7.11 8.92
N SER A 294 -23.11 6.66 7.94
CA SER A 294 -22.57 5.87 6.82
C SER A 294 -21.65 6.69 5.91
N GLU A 295 -21.98 7.95 5.63
CA GLU A 295 -21.13 8.85 4.83
C GLU A 295 -19.79 9.09 5.55
N VAL A 296 -19.87 9.40 6.85
CA VAL A 296 -18.70 9.66 7.70
C VAL A 296 -17.79 8.44 7.79
N LEU A 297 -18.36 7.24 7.88
CA LEU A 297 -17.60 5.99 7.87
C LEU A 297 -16.68 5.91 6.65
N TRP A 298 -17.23 6.02 5.45
CA TRP A 298 -16.46 5.86 4.21
C TRP A 298 -15.47 7.01 4.01
N ASP A 299 -15.89 8.25 4.29
CA ASP A 299 -15.04 9.43 4.17
C ASP A 299 -13.82 9.34 5.09
N VAL A 300 -14.03 9.05 6.37
CA VAL A 300 -12.92 8.96 7.32
C VAL A 300 -12.06 7.73 7.06
N GLN A 301 -12.65 6.61 6.64
CA GLN A 301 -11.88 5.44 6.23
C GLN A 301 -10.93 5.77 5.06
N VAL A 302 -11.37 6.55 4.06
CA VAL A 302 -10.50 7.04 2.97
C VAL A 302 -9.38 7.94 3.48
N LEU A 303 -9.64 8.83 4.45
CA LEU A 303 -8.59 9.67 5.05
C LEU A 303 -7.56 8.84 5.83
N GLU A 304 -8.01 7.80 6.53
CA GLU A 304 -7.15 6.86 7.24
C GLU A 304 -6.34 5.98 6.25
N ILE A 305 -6.93 5.58 5.13
CA ILE A 305 -6.25 4.91 4.00
C ILE A 305 -5.16 5.81 3.40
N LEU A 306 -5.45 7.09 3.18
CA LEU A 306 -4.48 8.07 2.69
C LEU A 306 -3.28 8.19 3.65
N LYS A 307 -3.54 8.29 4.96
CA LYS A 307 -2.50 8.28 5.99
C LYS A 307 -1.62 7.04 5.87
N MET A 308 -2.24 5.87 5.83
CA MET A 308 -1.50 4.61 5.72
C MET A 308 -0.68 4.54 4.43
N TYR A 309 -1.21 5.04 3.32
CA TYR A 309 -0.53 5.07 2.04
C TYR A 309 0.74 5.93 2.09
N ILE A 310 0.66 7.15 2.65
CA ILE A 310 1.80 8.07 2.76
C ILE A 310 2.89 7.45 3.64
N LEU A 311 2.52 6.98 4.83
CA LEU A 311 3.47 6.39 5.79
C LEU A 311 4.12 5.11 5.24
N LEU A 312 3.35 4.24 4.59
CA LEU A 312 3.88 3.01 3.99
C LEU A 312 4.89 3.31 2.89
N ASN A 313 4.64 4.31 2.03
CA ASN A 313 5.61 4.68 0.98
C ASN A 313 6.89 5.29 1.60
N GLN A 314 6.81 6.06 2.70
CA GLN A 314 8.00 6.52 3.42
C GLN A 314 8.84 5.34 3.96
N ILE A 315 8.18 4.36 4.57
CA ILE A 315 8.83 3.13 5.08
C ILE A 315 9.53 2.41 3.94
N VAL A 316 8.85 2.17 2.83
CA VAL A 316 9.42 1.48 1.66
C VAL A 316 10.64 2.22 1.11
N SER A 317 10.55 3.54 0.95
CA SER A 317 11.67 4.36 0.48
C SER A 317 12.86 4.33 1.43
N TYR A 318 12.62 4.31 2.74
CA TYR A 318 13.67 4.24 3.74
C TYR A 318 14.30 2.85 3.88
N ASP A 319 13.49 1.79 3.99
CA ASP A 319 13.96 0.45 4.36
C ASP A 319 14.32 -0.41 3.14
N LEU A 320 13.55 -0.32 2.04
CA LEU A 320 13.66 -1.28 0.93
C LEU A 320 14.40 -0.72 -0.29
N THR A 321 14.27 0.57 -0.58
CA THR A 321 14.80 1.15 -1.83
C THR A 321 16.32 1.37 -1.74
N LEU A 322 17.15 0.54 -2.38
CA LEU A 322 18.61 0.69 -2.30
C LEU A 322 19.23 1.64 -3.34
N ASP A 323 18.45 2.03 -4.36
CA ASP A 323 18.93 2.86 -5.46
C ASP A 323 18.68 4.35 -5.21
N LEU A 324 19.67 5.19 -5.52
CA LEU A 324 19.60 6.64 -5.31
C LEU A 324 18.48 7.27 -6.15
N LYS A 325 18.41 6.93 -7.44
CA LYS A 325 17.43 7.53 -8.35
C LYS A 325 16.02 7.17 -7.88
N ARG A 326 15.78 5.90 -7.59
CA ARG A 326 14.47 5.44 -7.10
C ARG A 326 14.11 6.09 -5.76
N THR A 327 15.06 6.23 -4.83
CA THR A 327 14.80 6.92 -3.54
C THR A 327 14.41 8.39 -3.74
N LEU A 328 15.06 9.07 -4.70
CA LEU A 328 14.71 10.45 -5.06
C LEU A 328 13.34 10.54 -5.72
N ASP A 329 13.06 9.67 -6.69
CA ASP A 329 11.77 9.64 -7.40
C ASP A 329 10.61 9.39 -6.41
N GLU A 330 10.76 8.42 -5.50
CA GLU A 330 9.76 8.12 -4.47
C GLU A 330 9.59 9.27 -3.47
N LYS A 331 10.68 9.91 -3.04
CA LYS A 331 10.60 11.10 -2.18
C LYS A 331 9.86 12.24 -2.87
N MET A 332 10.21 12.55 -4.12
CA MET A 332 9.55 13.60 -4.90
C MET A 332 8.06 13.32 -5.08
N TYR A 333 7.71 12.06 -5.31
CA TYR A 333 6.32 11.62 -5.37
C TYR A 333 5.58 11.87 -4.06
N ILE A 334 6.16 11.49 -2.90
CA ILE A 334 5.56 11.77 -1.59
C ILE A 334 5.41 13.28 -1.37
N ASP A 335 6.43 14.08 -1.67
CA ASP A 335 6.36 15.54 -1.54
C ASP A 335 5.25 16.15 -2.43
N GLN A 336 5.01 15.59 -3.62
CA GLN A 336 3.88 15.99 -4.48
C GLN A 336 2.52 15.64 -3.88
N LEU A 337 2.38 14.45 -3.28
CA LEU A 337 1.15 14.05 -2.58
C LEU A 337 0.83 14.98 -1.39
N LEU A 338 1.85 15.51 -0.73
CA LEU A 338 1.67 16.42 0.40
C LEU A 338 1.25 17.84 -0.05
N LEU A 339 1.42 18.18 -1.33
CA LEU A 339 1.14 19.50 -1.91
C LEU A 339 -0.09 19.50 -2.83
N MET A 340 -0.96 18.49 -2.71
CA MET A 340 -2.13 18.32 -3.58
C MET A 340 -3.06 19.54 -3.55
N SER A 341 -3.02 20.34 -4.62
CA SER A 341 -3.73 21.60 -4.72
C SER A 341 -5.24 21.47 -5.00
N ARG A 342 -5.70 20.26 -5.37
CA ARG A 342 -7.10 19.96 -5.71
C ARG A 342 -7.84 19.16 -4.65
N ALA A 343 -7.21 18.90 -3.50
CA ALA A 343 -7.84 18.14 -2.43
C ALA A 343 -8.81 19.03 -1.61
N PRO A 344 -9.94 18.50 -1.11
CA PRO A 344 -10.81 19.20 -0.18
C PRO A 344 -10.09 19.59 1.12
N ILE A 345 -10.64 20.60 1.82
CA ILE A 345 -10.06 21.14 3.06
C ILE A 345 -9.82 20.05 4.12
N ILE A 346 -10.76 19.10 4.26
CA ILE A 346 -10.62 18.00 5.23
C ILE A 346 -9.42 17.11 4.91
N THR A 347 -9.20 16.80 3.63
CA THR A 347 -8.03 16.04 3.16
C THR A 347 -6.74 16.81 3.43
N THR A 348 -6.71 18.13 3.16
CA THR A 348 -5.55 18.96 3.48
C THR A 348 -5.26 19.00 4.97
N LYS A 349 -6.30 19.10 5.82
CA LYS A 349 -6.13 19.02 7.29
C LYS A 349 -5.61 17.65 7.73
N ALA A 350 -6.10 16.56 7.14
CA ALA A 350 -5.61 15.21 7.43
C ALA A 350 -4.13 15.06 7.05
N ILE A 351 -3.73 15.52 5.85
CA ILE A 351 -2.32 15.55 5.41
C ILE A 351 -1.46 16.36 6.39
N LYS A 352 -1.91 17.56 6.76
CA LYS A 352 -1.18 18.40 7.71
C LYS A 352 -1.05 17.73 9.09
N ASN A 353 -2.09 17.03 9.55
CA ASN A 353 -2.04 16.28 10.80
C ASN A 353 -0.99 15.17 10.76
N ILE A 354 -0.90 14.41 9.65
CA ILE A 354 0.12 13.38 9.45
C ILE A 354 1.54 13.98 9.48
N GLN A 355 1.74 15.14 8.86
CA GLN A 355 3.04 15.81 8.85
C GLN A 355 3.52 16.25 10.24
N LEU A 356 2.60 16.41 11.20
CA LEU A 356 2.92 16.80 12.57
C LEU A 356 3.29 15.61 13.47
N THR A 357 3.19 14.37 12.98
CA THR A 357 3.52 13.20 13.79
C THR A 357 5.03 12.92 13.83
N GLU A 358 5.50 12.34 14.93
CA GLU A 358 6.92 12.10 15.17
C GLU A 358 7.51 11.10 14.16
N SER A 359 6.81 10.02 13.83
CA SER A 359 7.29 9.04 12.86
C SER A 359 7.42 9.64 11.47
N PHE A 360 6.50 10.51 11.06
CA PHE A 360 6.58 11.16 9.75
C PHE A 360 7.87 11.98 9.61
N GLU A 361 8.17 12.85 10.58
CA GLU A 361 9.40 13.65 10.56
C GLU A 361 10.65 12.77 10.67
N LYS A 362 10.63 11.74 11.52
CA LYS A 362 11.73 10.78 11.63
C LYS A 362 12.03 10.06 10.31
N PHE A 363 11.02 9.58 9.60
CA PHE A 363 11.20 8.92 8.30
C PHE A 363 11.72 9.91 7.26
N LYS A 364 11.16 11.12 7.22
CA LYS A 364 11.61 12.18 6.32
C LYS A 364 13.09 12.54 6.52
N GLU A 365 13.54 12.71 7.77
CA GLU A 365 14.96 12.94 8.09
C GLU A 365 15.83 11.74 7.68
N SER A 366 15.37 10.53 7.96
CA SER A 366 16.10 9.30 7.65
C SER A 366 16.26 9.08 6.13
N ILE A 367 15.23 9.39 5.34
CA ILE A 367 15.30 9.38 3.87
C ILE A 367 16.30 10.43 3.37
N ASN A 368 16.31 11.64 3.93
CA ASN A 368 17.26 12.69 3.56
C ASN A 368 18.71 12.26 3.83
N PHE A 369 18.95 11.66 4.99
CA PHE A 369 20.25 11.11 5.34
C PHE A 369 20.67 10.00 4.36
N LYS A 370 19.75 9.07 4.05
CA LYS A 370 19.99 7.99 3.09
C LYS A 370 20.32 8.51 1.70
N ILE A 371 19.60 9.50 1.19
CA ILE A 371 19.89 10.14 -0.11
C ILE A 371 21.31 10.73 -0.09
N SER A 372 21.68 11.42 0.98
CA SER A 372 23.02 12.01 1.12
C SER A 372 24.11 10.93 1.10
N TYR A 373 23.90 9.83 1.83
CA TYR A 373 24.79 8.67 1.85
C TYR A 373 24.92 8.00 0.47
N LEU A 374 23.79 7.72 -0.20
CA LEU A 374 23.78 7.08 -1.51
C LEU A 374 24.41 7.97 -2.59
N ASN A 375 24.25 9.30 -2.49
CA ASN A 375 24.92 10.23 -3.39
C ASN A 375 26.44 10.18 -3.20
N MET A 376 26.93 10.28 -1.97
CA MET A 376 28.37 10.14 -1.68
C MET A 376 28.94 8.79 -2.18
N TYR A 377 28.19 7.70 -2.00
CA TYR A 377 28.59 6.38 -2.49
C TYR A 377 28.66 6.32 -4.03
N SER A 378 27.67 6.91 -4.71
CA SER A 378 27.63 7.00 -6.18
C SER A 378 28.81 7.80 -6.73
N GLU A 379 29.13 8.95 -6.12
CA GLU A 379 30.28 9.77 -6.49
C GLU A 379 31.61 9.03 -6.32
N ARG A 380 31.80 8.34 -5.17
CA ARG A 380 32.99 7.49 -4.96
C ARG A 380 33.13 6.41 -6.03
N ARG A 381 32.02 5.77 -6.42
CA ARG A 381 32.03 4.74 -7.47
C ARG A 381 32.37 5.34 -8.83
N LYS A 382 31.83 6.51 -9.18
CA LYS A 382 32.19 7.24 -10.40
C LYS A 382 33.68 7.57 -10.44
N ASN A 383 34.24 8.07 -9.34
CA ASN A 383 35.67 8.37 -9.24
C ASN A 383 36.53 7.11 -9.43
N ARG A 384 36.18 5.99 -8.79
CA ARG A 384 36.90 4.72 -8.97
C ARG A 384 36.82 4.20 -10.41
N ASN A 385 35.65 4.31 -11.05
CA ASN A 385 35.47 3.89 -12.43
C ASN A 385 36.25 4.79 -13.40
N ALA A 386 36.29 6.11 -13.15
CA ALA A 386 37.11 7.05 -13.91
C ALA A 386 38.60 6.73 -13.77
N LEU A 387 39.05 6.38 -12.56
CA LEU A 387 40.41 5.93 -12.31
C LEU A 387 40.74 4.64 -13.08
N LEU A 388 39.85 3.66 -13.09
CA LEU A 388 40.03 2.43 -13.88
C LEU A 388 40.06 2.69 -15.38
N LEU A 389 39.19 3.57 -15.89
CA LEU A 389 39.19 3.96 -17.30
C LEU A 389 40.52 4.64 -17.68
N ASN A 390 41.02 5.54 -16.82
CA ASN A 390 42.31 6.20 -17.03
C ASN A 390 43.47 5.19 -17.06
N VAL A 391 43.46 4.18 -16.19
CA VAL A 391 44.43 3.07 -16.22
C VAL A 391 44.32 2.27 -17.52
N LEU A 392 43.10 1.97 -17.98
CA LEU A 392 42.90 1.24 -19.23
C LEU A 392 43.40 2.03 -20.45
N LEU A 393 43.08 3.32 -20.52
CA LEU A 393 43.57 4.23 -21.55
C LEU A 393 45.10 4.29 -21.53
N TYR A 394 45.72 4.32 -20.35
CA TYR A 394 47.17 4.28 -20.19
C TYR A 394 47.79 3.02 -20.79
N VAL A 395 47.20 1.84 -20.54
CA VAL A 395 47.64 0.56 -21.11
C VAL A 395 47.44 0.53 -22.63
N ILE A 396 46.32 1.04 -23.15
CA ILE A 396 46.08 1.11 -24.59
C ILE A 396 47.09 2.05 -25.27
N SER A 397 47.39 3.20 -24.68
CA SER A 397 48.42 4.12 -25.18
C SER A 397 49.80 3.46 -25.21
N PHE A 398 50.13 2.63 -24.21
CA PHE A 398 51.38 1.86 -24.21
C PHE A 398 51.41 0.84 -25.36
N ILE A 399 50.36 0.03 -25.52
CA ILE A 399 50.25 -0.97 -26.60
C ILE A 399 50.30 -0.30 -27.98
N GLY A 400 49.56 0.80 -28.16
CA GLY A 400 49.58 1.59 -29.39
C GLY A 400 50.98 2.13 -29.70
N SER A 401 51.67 2.65 -28.68
CA SER A 401 53.06 3.10 -28.83
C SER A 401 54.00 1.97 -29.26
N VAL A 402 53.87 0.77 -28.66
CA VAL A 402 54.63 -0.42 -29.07
C VAL A 402 54.37 -0.78 -30.54
N GLY A 403 53.10 -0.71 -30.98
CA GLY A 403 52.73 -0.92 -32.38
C GLY A 403 53.36 0.10 -33.33
N THR A 404 53.40 1.38 -32.96
CA THR A 404 54.10 2.43 -33.73
C THR A 404 55.61 2.19 -33.79
N PHE A 405 56.20 1.61 -32.74
CA PHE A 405 57.62 1.27 -32.73
C PHE A 405 57.99 0.13 -33.69
N GLN A 406 57.08 -0.80 -33.98
CA GLN A 406 57.31 -1.81 -35.02
C GLN A 406 57.48 -1.16 -36.40
N ILE A 407 56.67 -0.14 -36.72
CA ILE A 407 56.77 0.63 -37.97
C ILE A 407 58.08 1.43 -38.00
N LEU A 408 58.45 2.10 -36.90
CA LEU A 408 59.70 2.85 -36.82
C LEU A 408 60.95 1.96 -36.89
N GLN A 409 60.85 0.70 -36.44
CA GLN A 409 61.91 -0.28 -36.62
C GLN A 409 62.13 -0.64 -38.08
N GLU A 410 61.03 -0.81 -38.84
CA GLU A 410 61.08 -1.09 -40.28
C GLU A 410 61.63 0.08 -41.10
N GLU A 411 61.29 1.32 -40.74
CA GLU A 411 61.73 2.51 -41.47
C GLU A 411 63.14 3.03 -41.08
N PHE A 412 63.53 2.91 -39.81
CA PHE A 412 64.75 3.56 -39.28
C PHE A 412 65.80 2.59 -38.71
N ASN A 413 65.60 1.27 -38.84
CA ASN A 413 66.57 0.23 -38.46
C ASN A 413 67.00 0.26 -36.96
N LEU A 414 66.12 0.76 -36.08
CA LEU A 414 66.36 0.83 -34.64
C LEU A 414 66.19 -0.53 -33.95
N SER A 415 67.06 -0.86 -32.97
CA SER A 415 66.95 -2.11 -32.22
C SER A 415 65.71 -2.11 -31.32
N PHE A 416 64.73 -2.98 -31.63
CA PHE A 416 63.51 -3.14 -30.85
C PHE A 416 63.77 -3.34 -29.35
N LYS A 417 64.80 -4.13 -29.00
CA LYS A 417 65.07 -4.48 -27.60
C LYS A 417 65.44 -3.27 -26.76
N ILE A 418 66.26 -2.36 -27.30
CA ILE A 418 66.69 -1.14 -26.59
C ILE A 418 65.53 -0.14 -26.53
N SER A 419 64.85 0.09 -27.64
CA SER A 419 63.70 1.01 -27.70
C SER A 419 62.54 0.57 -26.81
N PHE A 420 62.26 -0.73 -26.74
CA PHE A 420 61.24 -1.30 -25.86
C PHE A 420 61.58 -1.10 -24.38
N ILE A 421 62.85 -1.28 -23.99
CA ILE A 421 63.30 -1.03 -22.60
C ILE A 421 63.14 0.45 -22.25
N VAL A 422 63.52 1.37 -23.15
CA VAL A 422 63.38 2.82 -22.95
C VAL A 422 61.90 3.21 -22.82
N LEU A 423 61.05 2.73 -23.73
CA LEU A 423 59.60 3.00 -23.71
C LEU A 423 58.96 2.49 -22.43
N THR A 424 59.25 1.24 -22.04
CA THR A 424 58.71 0.63 -20.83
C THR A 424 59.17 1.38 -19.58
N SER A 425 60.42 1.87 -19.55
CA SER A 425 60.95 2.66 -18.44
C SER A 425 60.26 4.02 -18.32
N ILE A 426 60.05 4.71 -19.45
CA ILE A 426 59.35 6.01 -19.49
C ILE A 426 57.90 5.83 -19.02
N PHE A 427 57.18 4.83 -19.54
CA PHE A 427 55.82 4.54 -19.09
C PHE A 427 55.79 4.11 -17.62
N PHE A 428 56.75 3.34 -17.13
CA PHE A 428 56.79 2.98 -15.72
C PHE A 428 56.95 4.21 -14.81
N VAL A 429 57.88 5.12 -15.13
CA VAL A 429 58.10 6.35 -14.35
C VAL A 429 56.88 7.26 -14.39
N LEU A 430 56.30 7.48 -15.57
CA LEU A 430 55.08 8.30 -15.72
C LEU A 430 53.89 7.67 -15.00
N GLY A 431 53.74 6.35 -15.03
CA GLY A 431 52.70 5.62 -14.31
C GLY A 431 52.82 5.76 -12.79
N VAL A 432 54.04 5.63 -12.23
CA VAL A 432 54.29 5.81 -10.79
C VAL A 432 54.01 7.25 -10.35
N LEU A 433 54.44 8.25 -11.14
CA LEU A 433 54.13 9.66 -10.87
C LEU A 433 52.63 9.94 -10.89
N TRP A 434 51.91 9.38 -11.86
CA TRP A 434 50.47 9.53 -11.98
C TRP A 434 49.72 8.91 -10.78
N ILE A 435 50.06 7.68 -10.37
CA ILE A 435 49.46 7.03 -9.19
C ILE A 435 49.70 7.85 -7.90
N SER A 436 50.89 8.45 -7.76
CA SER A 436 51.24 9.29 -6.61
C SER A 436 50.42 10.59 -6.56
N LEU A 437 50.16 11.20 -7.73
CA LEU A 437 49.31 12.39 -7.83
C LEU A 437 47.84 12.08 -7.59
N GLU A 438 47.34 10.96 -8.12
CA GLU A 438 45.94 10.57 -7.99
C GLU A 438 45.58 10.12 -6.56
N ARG A 439 46.52 9.53 -5.81
CA ARG A 439 46.33 9.19 -4.38
C ARG A 439 46.32 10.40 -3.43
N LYS A 440 46.79 11.56 -3.88
CA LYS A 440 46.82 12.81 -3.10
C LYS A 440 45.57 13.68 -3.30
N LYS A 441 44.77 13.37 -4.32
CA LYS A 441 43.42 13.93 -4.51
C LYS A 441 42.41 13.06 -3.78
#